data_AF-A0A839ITW2-F1
#
_entry.id   AF-A0A839ITW2-F1
#
_cell.length_a   1.000
_cell.length_b   1.000
_cell.length_c   1.000
_cell.angle_alpha   90.00
_cell.angle_beta   90.00
_cell.angle_gamma   90.00
#
_symmetry.space_group_name_H-M   'P 1'
#
loop_
_entity.id
_entity.type
_entity.pdbx_description
1 polymer ?
#
loop_
_entity_poly.entity_id
_entity_poly.type
_entity_poly.pdbx_seq_one_letter_code
_entity_poly.pdbx_strand_id
1 'polypeptide(L)'
;MLKPELISEFTRQMSEKLNGGQGLPGEVELKRQVQLVAESAFSKLNLVTREEFDIQTEVLMRTRSKIDELEKQVQQMETQMAELLKARSDS
;
A
#
# COMPACT_ATOMS: atom_id res chain seq x y z
N MET A 1 1.02 3.23 -2.91
CA MET A 1 0.87 3.47 -4.36
C MET A 1 2.06 4.26 -4.86
N LEU A 2 2.55 3.94 -6.06
CA LEU A 2 3.60 4.74 -6.70
C LEU A 2 3.06 6.16 -6.92
N LYS A 3 3.85 7.16 -6.52
CA LYS A 3 3.42 8.57 -6.54
C LYS A 3 3.59 9.16 -7.94
N PRO A 4 2.61 9.92 -8.49
CA PRO A 4 2.70 10.55 -9.81
C PRO A 4 3.95 11.44 -9.97
N GLU A 5 4.37 12.10 -8.90
CA GLU A 5 5.50 13.02 -8.86
C GLU A 5 6.84 12.28 -9.10
N LEU A 6 6.91 11.01 -8.73
CA LEU A 6 8.10 10.18 -8.95
C LEU A 6 8.21 9.73 -10.41
N ILE A 7 7.07 9.51 -11.07
CA ILE A 7 7.02 9.17 -12.51
C ILE A 7 7.46 10.40 -13.33
N SER A 8 7.00 11.60 -12.96
CA SER A 8 7.41 12.83 -13.64
C SER A 8 8.89 13.15 -13.44
N GLU A 9 9.43 12.99 -12.23
CA GLU A 9 10.87 13.20 -11.96
C GLU A 9 11.74 12.18 -12.70
N PHE A 10 11.33 10.91 -12.75
CA PHE A 10 12.01 9.88 -13.54
C PHE A 10 12.03 10.22 -15.04
N THR A 11 10.87 10.62 -15.59
CA THR A 11 10.73 10.99 -17.00
C THR A 11 11.57 12.23 -17.34
N ARG A 12 11.63 13.20 -16.42
CA ARG A 12 12.45 14.41 -16.56
C ARG A 12 13.94 14.09 -16.54
N GLN A 13 14.41 13.32 -15.56
CA GLN A 13 15.82 12.92 -15.46
C GLN A 13 16.28 12.05 -16.64
N MET A 14 15.40 11.20 -17.17
CA MET A 14 15.67 10.45 -18.41
C MET A 14 15.81 11.41 -19.59
N SER A 15 14.87 12.32 -19.78
CA SER A 15 14.88 13.27 -20.91
C SER A 15 16.09 14.21 -20.86
N GLU A 16 16.51 14.66 -19.68
CA GLU A 16 17.69 15.50 -19.49
C GLU A 16 19.00 14.74 -19.79
N LYS A 17 19.12 13.47 -19.39
CA LYS A 17 20.32 12.65 -19.65
C LYS A 17 20.42 12.17 -21.11
N LEU A 18 19.30 12.01 -21.81
CA LEU A 18 19.26 11.59 -23.21
C LEU A 18 19.61 12.72 -24.19
N ASN A 19 19.31 13.98 -23.83
CA ASN A 19 19.53 15.15 -24.70
C ASN A 19 20.91 15.83 -24.49
N GLY A 20 21.73 15.36 -23.55
CA GLY A 20 22.93 16.07 -23.08
C GLY A 20 24.30 15.67 -23.67
N GLY A 21 24.39 14.77 -24.67
CA GLY A 21 25.70 14.30 -25.15
C GLY A 21 25.70 13.88 -26.61
N GLN A 22 26.64 14.44 -27.38
CA GLN A 22 26.95 14.13 -28.77
C GLN A 22 26.98 12.63 -29.06
N GLY A 23 26.14 12.17 -29.99
CA GLY A 23 26.07 10.79 -30.46
C GLY A 23 25.15 9.92 -29.61
N LEU A 24 24.08 9.40 -30.22
CA LEU A 24 23.24 8.36 -29.61
C LEU A 24 24.15 7.26 -29.03
N PRO A 25 24.15 7.02 -27.71
CA PRO A 25 24.82 5.84 -27.16
C PRO A 25 24.27 4.62 -27.90
N GLY A 26 25.13 3.66 -28.26
CA GLY A 26 24.63 2.38 -28.79
C GLY A 26 23.54 1.82 -27.88
N GLU A 27 22.55 1.12 -28.45
CA GLU A 27 21.33 0.66 -27.73
C GLU A 27 21.63 0.01 -26.36
N VAL A 28 22.78 -0.66 -26.25
CA VAL A 28 23.26 -1.32 -25.02
C VAL A 28 23.59 -0.33 -23.90
N GLU A 29 24.28 0.77 -24.20
CA GLU A 29 24.67 1.77 -23.19
C GLU A 29 23.45 2.57 -22.72
N LEU A 30 22.55 2.89 -23.66
CA LEU A 30 21.27 3.48 -23.36
C LEU A 30 20.44 2.60 -22.41
N LYS A 31 20.33 1.30 -22.72
CA LYS A 31 19.62 0.32 -21.89
C LYS A 31 20.20 0.24 -20.47
N ARG A 32 21.54 0.24 -20.35
CA ARG A 32 22.24 0.21 -19.06
C ARG A 32 21.94 1.47 -18.25
N GLN A 33 21.98 2.64 -18.87
CA GLN A 33 21.71 3.92 -18.21
C GLN A 33 20.28 4.00 -17.71
N VAL A 34 19.30 3.58 -18.52
CA VAL A 34 17.88 3.52 -18.14
C VAL A 34 17.67 2.57 -16.96
N GLN A 35 18.33 1.40 -16.98
CA GLN A 35 18.22 0.41 -15.92
C GLN A 35 18.75 0.94 -14.57
N LEU A 36 19.91 1.63 -14.57
CA LEU A 36 20.47 2.25 -13.37
C LEU A 36 19.58 3.36 -12.79
N VAL A 37 18.96 4.17 -13.63
CA VAL A 37 18.01 5.21 -13.18
C VAL A 37 16.75 4.57 -12.60
N ALA A 38 16.24 3.50 -13.20
CA ALA A 38 15.09 2.77 -12.68
C ALA A 38 15.39 2.11 -11.33
N GLU A 39 16.55 1.46 -11.19
CA GLU A 39 17.01 0.89 -9.93
C GLU A 39 17.17 1.96 -8.83
N SER A 40 17.73 3.12 -9.17
CA SER A 40 17.83 4.25 -8.23
C SER A 40 16.48 4.88 -7.88
N ALA A 41 15.49 4.83 -8.78
CA ALA A 41 14.15 5.33 -8.51
C ALA A 41 13.38 4.36 -7.61
N PHE A 42 13.49 3.05 -7.86
CA PHE A 42 12.88 2.00 -7.05
C PHE A 42 13.50 1.91 -5.65
N SER A 43 14.81 2.15 -5.49
CA SER A 43 15.44 2.17 -4.15
C SER A 43 15.05 3.38 -3.29
N LYS A 44 14.60 4.48 -3.92
CA LYS A 44 14.05 5.65 -3.21
C LYS A 44 12.58 5.49 -2.82
N LEU A 45 11.94 4.42 -3.26
CA LEU A 45 10.58 4.08 -2.90
C LEU A 45 10.61 3.09 -1.73
N ASN A 46 9.76 3.31 -0.72
CA ASN A 46 9.49 2.31 0.33
C ASN A 46 8.65 1.17 -0.27
N LEU A 47 9.24 0.41 -1.20
CA LEU A 47 8.61 -0.72 -1.85
C LEU A 47 8.57 -1.88 -0.87
N VAL A 48 7.38 -2.43 -0.68
CA VAL A 48 7.22 -3.76 -0.10
C VAL A 48 7.19 -4.76 -1.24
N THR A 49 7.66 -5.97 -0.97
CA THR A 49 7.54 -7.07 -1.92
C THR A 49 6.06 -7.38 -2.16
N ARG A 50 5.77 -8.00 -3.32
CA ARG A 50 4.43 -8.49 -3.64
C ARG A 50 3.89 -9.42 -2.55
N GLU A 51 4.76 -10.28 -2.03
CA GLU A 51 4.43 -11.25 -0.98
C GLU A 51 4.06 -10.55 0.35
N GLU A 52 4.84 -9.56 0.79
CA GLU A 52 4.53 -8.78 1.99
C GLU A 52 3.21 -8.01 1.85
N PHE A 53 2.93 -7.48 0.66
CA PHE A 53 1.66 -6.81 0.37
C PHE A 53 0.47 -7.78 0.48
N ASP A 54 0.59 -8.97 -0.09
CA ASP A 54 -0.46 -9.99 -0.05
C ASP A 54 -0.70 -10.46 1.40
N ILE A 55 0.37 -10.66 2.19
CA ILE A 55 0.28 -10.98 3.62
C ILE A 55 -0.43 -9.88 4.41
N GLN A 56 -0.06 -8.62 4.22
CA GLN A 56 -0.71 -7.49 4.90
C GLN A 56 -2.20 -7.40 4.54
N THR A 57 -2.55 -7.69 3.29
CA THR A 57 -3.93 -7.73 2.84
C THR A 57 -4.72 -8.83 3.56
N GLU A 58 -4.15 -10.02 3.70
CA GLU A 58 -4.77 -11.12 4.44
C GLU A 58 -4.98 -10.76 5.92
N VAL A 59 -3.95 -10.21 6.57
CA VAL A 59 -4.03 -9.77 7.97
C VAL A 59 -5.14 -8.72 8.15
N LEU A 60 -5.24 -7.76 7.23
CA LEU A 60 -6.30 -6.74 7.25
C LEU A 60 -7.69 -7.36 7.10
N MET A 61 -7.87 -8.30 6.17
CA MET A 61 -9.15 -8.99 5.99
C MET A 61 -9.56 -9.74 7.26
N ARG A 62 -8.63 -10.48 7.87
CA ARG A 62 -8.87 -11.25 9.10
C ARG A 62 -9.20 -10.32 10.27
N THR A 63 -8.48 -9.21 10.39
CA THR A 63 -8.72 -8.21 11.45
C THR A 63 -10.09 -7.57 11.30
N ARG A 64 -10.50 -7.21 10.07
CA ARG A 64 -11.83 -6.67 9.81
C ARG A 64 -12.92 -7.67 10.16
N SER A 65 -12.78 -8.92 9.73
CA SER A 65 -13.72 -9.99 10.10
C SER A 65 -13.81 -10.18 11.61
N LYS A 66 -12.70 -10.04 12.35
CA LYS A 66 -12.70 -10.18 13.80
C LYS A 66 -13.37 -9.00 14.50
N ILE A 67 -13.20 -7.79 13.98
CA ILE A 67 -13.90 -6.59 14.46
C ILE A 67 -15.40 -6.78 14.29
N ASP A 68 -15.88 -7.17 13.11
CA ASP A 68 -17.30 -7.38 12.84
C ASP A 68 -17.93 -8.44 13.78
N GLU A 69 -17.18 -9.49 14.13
CA GLU A 69 -17.61 -10.50 15.10
C GLU A 69 -17.71 -9.94 16.51
N LEU A 70 -16.69 -9.19 16.95
CA LEU A 70 -16.67 -8.58 18.28
C LEU A 70 -17.77 -7.53 18.45
N GLU A 71 -18.03 -6.71 17.43
CA GLU A 71 -19.13 -5.74 17.43
C GLU A 71 -20.48 -6.44 17.64
N LYS A 72 -20.72 -7.58 16.97
CA LYS A 72 -21.93 -8.38 17.19
C LYS A 72 -22.02 -8.94 18.60
N GLN A 73 -20.92 -9.45 19.15
CA GLN A 73 -20.89 -9.98 20.51
C GLN A 73 -21.20 -8.89 21.53
N VAL A 74 -20.62 -7.70 21.38
CA VAL A 74 -20.90 -6.54 22.25
C VAL A 74 -22.37 -6.16 22.16
N GLN A 75 -22.94 -6.03 20.95
CA GLN A 75 -24.34 -5.67 20.77
C GLN A 75 -25.30 -6.69 21.40
N GLN A 76 -24.98 -7.99 21.31
CA GLN A 76 -25.75 -9.05 21.97
C GLN A 76 -25.70 -8.90 23.49
N MET A 77 -24.52 -8.67 24.06
CA MET A 77 -24.36 -8.47 25.51
C MET A 77 -25.10 -7.22 26.00
N GLU A 78 -25.01 -6.11 25.27
CA GLU A 78 -25.73 -4.86 25.58
C GLU A 78 -27.24 -5.09 25.57
N THR A 79 -27.76 -5.85 24.60
CA THR A 79 -29.18 -6.19 24.52
C THR A 79 -29.62 -7.04 25.72
N GLN A 80 -28.88 -8.10 26.04
CA GLN A 80 -29.17 -8.95 27.19
C GLN A 80 -29.14 -8.17 28.51
N MET A 81 -28.18 -7.26 28.66
CA MET A 81 -28.08 -6.42 29.85
C MET A 81 -29.27 -5.47 29.98
N ALA A 82 -29.72 -4.87 28.88
CA ALA A 82 -30.92 -4.03 28.85
C ALA A 82 -32.19 -4.80 29.23
N GLU A 83 -32.34 -6.04 28.72
CA GLU A 83 -33.45 -6.93 29.07
C GLU A 83 -33.45 -7.29 30.56
N LEU A 84 -32.29 -7.63 31.12
CA LEU A 84 -32.14 -7.95 32.55
C LEU A 84 -32.48 -6.74 33.44
N LEU A 85 -32.04 -5.54 33.06
CA LEU A 85 -32.34 -4.32 33.81
C LEU A 85 -33.85 -4.01 33.81
N LYS A 86 -34.52 -4.23 32.68
CA LYS A 86 -35.97 -4.07 32.57
C LYS A 86 -36.73 -5.11 33.41
N ALA A 87 -36.32 -6.37 33.36
CA ALA A 87 -36.93 -7.43 34.17
C ALA A 87 -36.83 -7.15 35.68
N ARG A 88 -35.74 -6.49 36.12
CA ARG A 88 -35.52 -6.08 37.51
C ARG A 88 -36.31 -4.83 37.90
N SER A 89 -36.61 -3.90 36.98
CA SER A 89 -37.45 -2.74 37.29
C SER A 89 -38.93 -3.08 37.37
N ASP A 90 -39.34 -4.16 36.71
CA ASP A 90 -40.73 -4.59 36.59
C ASP A 90 -41.14 -5.60 37.69
N SER A 91 -40.22 -6.02 38.57
CA SER A 91 -40.45 -6.87 39.77
C SER A 91 -40.32 -6.08 41.07
#